data_AF-A0A7M7HCT2-F1
#
_entry.id   AF-A0A7M7HCT2-F1
#
_cell.length_a   1.000
_cell.length_b   1.000
_cell.length_c   1.000
_cell.angle_alpha   90.00
_cell.angle_beta   90.00
_cell.angle_gamma   90.00
#
_symmetry.space_group_name_H-M   'P 1'
#
loop_
_entity.id
_entity.type
_entity.pdbx_description
1 polymer ?
#
loop_
_entity_poly.entity_id
_entity_poly.type
_entity_poly.pdbx_seq_one_letter_code
_entity_poly.pdbx_strand_id
1 'polypeptide(L)'
;MPTAKESVCCKEVEKVIKKMDKFKENDNLKCITEHPGFKTVCLDKHVLDVAYYQYRQQYDIEMSANDERYRLVAHRQLARWCWEYLGRHVGVPLPSCAVVKIRQAFPSASNKNT
;
A
#
# COMPACT_ATOMS: atom_id res chain seq x y z
N MET A 1 1.80 -16.97 -0.44
CA MET A 1 1.04 -17.45 -1.61
C MET A 1 0.01 -16.39 -1.96
N PRO A 2 -0.09 -15.92 -3.22
CA PRO A 2 -1.16 -15.00 -3.58
C PRO A 2 -2.44 -15.82 -3.76
N THR A 3 -3.43 -15.58 -2.91
CA THR A 3 -4.75 -16.20 -3.03
C THR A 3 -5.50 -15.48 -4.15
N ALA A 4 -6.12 -16.23 -5.08
CA ALA A 4 -6.70 -15.77 -6.36
C ALA A 4 -7.77 -14.64 -6.30
N LYS A 5 -8.04 -14.03 -5.13
CA LYS A 5 -8.96 -12.90 -4.92
C LYS A 5 -8.32 -11.52 -5.15
N GLU A 6 -7.03 -11.42 -5.48
CA GLU A 6 -6.25 -10.17 -5.38
C GLU A 6 -6.04 -9.38 -6.70
N SER A 7 -6.70 -9.75 -7.79
CA SER A 7 -6.54 -9.06 -9.09
C SER A 7 -7.60 -7.97 -9.29
N VAL A 8 -7.75 -7.05 -8.34
CA VAL A 8 -8.71 -5.94 -8.47
C VAL A 8 -8.01 -4.71 -9.05
N CYS A 9 -8.64 -4.04 -10.01
CA CYS A 9 -8.13 -2.79 -10.57
C CYS A 9 -8.35 -1.62 -9.59
N CYS A 10 -7.44 -0.64 -9.57
CA CYS A 10 -7.65 0.59 -8.79
C CYS A 10 -8.91 1.37 -9.18
N LYS A 11 -9.45 1.11 -10.38
CA LYS A 11 -10.71 1.69 -10.88
C LYS A 11 -11.96 0.88 -10.54
N GLU A 12 -11.82 -0.23 -9.83
CA GLU A 12 -12.94 -1.07 -9.38
C GLU A 12 -13.19 -0.92 -7.88
N VAL A 13 -12.27 -0.29 -7.16
CA VAL A 13 -12.37 -0.07 -5.71
C VAL A 13 -12.85 1.35 -5.46
N GLU A 14 -14.11 1.50 -5.06
CA GLU A 14 -14.76 2.81 -4.85
C GLU A 14 -13.93 3.77 -3.97
N LYS A 15 -13.32 3.26 -2.91
CA LYS A 15 -12.47 4.07 -2.01
C LYS A 15 -11.20 4.58 -2.68
N VAL A 16 -10.63 3.80 -3.59
CA VAL A 16 -9.45 4.16 -4.37
C VAL A 16 -9.82 5.16 -5.45
N ILE A 17 -10.92 4.93 -6.17
CA ILE A 17 -11.48 5.87 -7.16
C ILE A 17 -11.70 7.24 -6.50
N LYS A 18 -12.41 7.28 -5.37
CA LYS A 18 -12.63 8.51 -4.60
C LYS A 18 -11.34 9.20 -4.16
N LYS A 19 -10.27 8.44 -3.88
CA LYS A 19 -8.97 9.03 -3.54
C LYS A 19 -8.32 9.66 -4.76
N MET A 20 -8.39 9.00 -5.92
CA MET A 20 -7.87 9.52 -7.19
C MET A 20 -8.64 10.76 -7.65
N ASP A 21 -9.97 10.73 -7.61
CA ASP A 21 -10.83 11.83 -8.07
C ASP A 21 -10.73 13.09 -7.18
N LYS A 22 -10.37 12.93 -5.91
CA LYS A 22 -10.13 14.08 -5.01
C LYS A 22 -8.90 14.90 -5.42
N PHE A 23 -8.01 14.36 -6.26
CA PHE A 23 -6.83 15.06 -6.74
C PHE A 23 -7.18 15.94 -7.94
N LYS A 24 -7.60 17.17 -7.66
CA LYS A 24 -8.08 18.14 -8.67
C LYS A 24 -7.02 18.71 -9.60
N GLU A 25 -5.73 18.54 -9.29
CA GLU A 25 -4.64 19.07 -10.12
C GLU A 25 -4.40 18.22 -11.38
N ASN A 26 -5.01 17.04 -11.47
CA ASN A 26 -4.93 16.20 -12.65
C ASN A 26 -6.24 15.42 -12.86
N ASP A 27 -7.14 16.00 -13.67
CA ASP A 27 -8.42 15.39 -14.07
C ASP A 27 -8.28 14.06 -14.83
N ASN A 28 -7.06 13.61 -15.15
CA ASN A 28 -6.78 12.43 -15.99
C ASN A 28 -5.90 11.36 -15.33
N LEU A 29 -5.88 11.26 -13.99
CA LEU A 29 -5.18 10.17 -13.30
C LEU A 29 -5.64 8.80 -13.81
N LYS A 30 -4.77 8.06 -14.49
CA LYS A 30 -5.12 6.75 -15.08
C LYS A 30 -4.97 5.62 -14.08
N CYS A 31 -4.12 5.78 -13.07
CA CYS A 31 -3.85 4.77 -12.07
C CYS A 31 -3.50 5.39 -10.72
N ILE A 32 -3.85 4.73 -9.61
CA ILE A 32 -3.48 5.20 -8.26
C ILE A 32 -1.96 5.32 -8.09
N THR A 33 -1.17 4.52 -8.82
CA THR A 33 0.30 4.58 -8.76
C THR A 33 0.88 5.84 -9.37
N GLU A 34 0.11 6.58 -10.17
CA GLU A 34 0.49 7.87 -10.76
C GLU A 34 0.17 9.04 -9.82
N HIS A 35 -0.66 8.82 -8.80
CA HIS A 35 -0.99 9.85 -7.83
C HIS A 35 0.28 10.25 -7.07
N PRO A 36 0.63 11.55 -6.93
CA PRO A 36 1.90 11.96 -6.31
C PRO A 36 2.03 11.46 -4.86
N GLY A 37 0.93 11.51 -4.11
CA GLY A 37 0.84 10.91 -2.78
C GLY A 37 1.14 9.41 -2.70
N PHE A 38 1.01 8.64 -3.78
CA PHE A 38 1.35 7.20 -3.76
C PHE A 38 2.84 6.98 -3.46
N LYS A 39 3.72 7.76 -4.09
CA LYS A 39 5.17 7.68 -3.85
C LYS A 39 5.49 7.98 -2.39
N THR A 40 4.96 9.09 -1.87
CA THR A 40 5.20 9.52 -0.48
C THR A 40 4.62 8.54 0.54
N VAL A 41 3.39 8.05 0.34
CA VAL A 41 2.70 7.23 1.33
C VAL A 41 3.15 5.77 1.30
N CYS A 42 3.41 5.22 0.11
CA CYS A 42 3.63 3.78 -0.07
C CYS A 42 5.08 3.40 -0.39
N LEU A 43 5.93 4.31 -0.86
CA LEU A 43 7.28 3.99 -1.34
C LEU A 43 8.40 4.74 -0.60
N ASP A 44 8.08 5.80 0.13
CA ASP A 44 9.07 6.57 0.90
C ASP A 44 9.44 5.83 2.20
N LYS A 45 10.71 5.41 2.32
CA LYS A 45 11.19 4.63 3.46
C LYS A 45 11.06 5.37 4.79
N HIS A 46 11.26 6.70 4.81
CA HIS A 46 11.15 7.49 6.04
C HIS A 46 9.71 7.55 6.52
N VAL A 47 8.76 7.72 5.60
CA VAL A 47 7.32 7.67 5.93
C VAL A 47 6.91 6.29 6.43
N LEU A 48 7.42 5.23 5.78
CA LEU A 48 7.15 3.85 6.21
C LEU A 48 7.79 3.51 7.56
N ASP A 49 8.96 4.05 7.89
CA ASP A 49 9.58 3.89 9.22
C ASP A 49 8.70 4.47 10.32
N VAL A 50 8.24 5.71 10.16
CA VAL A 50 7.36 6.37 11.12
C VAL A 50 6.04 5.61 11.27
N ALA A 51 5.46 5.17 10.15
CA ALA A 51 4.24 4.37 10.16
C ALA A 51 4.42 3.01 10.85
N TYR A 52 5.59 2.39 10.70
CA TYR A 52 5.94 1.17 11.40
C TYR A 52 6.04 1.40 12.90
N TYR A 53 6.65 2.49 13.38
CA TYR A 53 6.74 2.78 14.81
C TYR A 53 5.36 2.97 15.45
N GLN A 54 4.44 3.65 14.75
CA GLN A 54 3.04 3.75 15.17
C GLN A 54 2.36 2.38 15.22
N TYR A 55 2.57 1.56 14.19
CA TYR A 55 2.03 0.20 14.12
C TYR A 55 2.57 -0.70 15.26
N ARG A 56 3.87 -0.64 15.54
CA ARG A 56 4.52 -1.35 16.65
C ARG A 56 3.90 -0.93 17.98
N GLN A 57 3.74 0.37 18.23
CA GLN A 57 3.17 0.87 19.48
C GLN A 57 1.72 0.39 19.69
N GLN A 58 0.93 0.29 18.62
CA GLN A 58 -0.47 -0.11 18.71
C GLN A 58 -0.67 -1.62 18.91
N TYR A 59 0.23 -2.44 18.38
CA TYR A 59 0.05 -3.90 18.27
C TYR A 59 1.12 -4.73 18.95
N ASP A 60 2.14 -4.11 19.55
CA ASP A 60 3.27 -4.77 20.21
C ASP A 60 3.99 -5.78 19.30
N ILE A 61 4.30 -5.35 18.07
CA ILE A 61 4.93 -6.19 17.03
C ILE A 61 6.34 -5.71 16.74
N GLU A 62 7.30 -6.64 16.75
CA GLU A 62 8.68 -6.39 16.34
C GLU A 62 9.04 -7.11 15.04
N MET A 63 9.58 -6.35 14.08
CA MET A 63 10.06 -6.81 12.79
C MET A 63 11.39 -6.15 12.48
N SER A 64 12.31 -6.92 11.87
CA SER A 64 13.57 -6.39 11.39
C SER A 64 13.37 -5.37 10.28
N ALA A 65 14.27 -4.39 10.20
CA ALA A 65 14.22 -3.33 9.19
C ALA A 65 14.66 -3.87 7.81
N ASN A 66 13.78 -4.62 7.15
CA ASN A 66 14.01 -5.22 5.84
C ASN A 66 12.89 -4.89 4.86
N ASP A 67 13.06 -5.32 3.60
CA ASP A 67 12.06 -5.10 2.54
C ASP A 67 10.72 -5.78 2.83
N GLU A 68 10.69 -6.83 3.65
CA GLU A 68 9.44 -7.46 4.07
C GLU A 68 8.63 -6.57 5.01
N ARG A 69 9.28 -5.92 5.97
CA ARG A 69 8.67 -4.89 6.81
C ARG A 69 8.15 -3.75 5.95
N TYR A 70 8.95 -3.23 5.02
CA TYR A 70 8.50 -2.15 4.14
C TYR A 70 7.30 -2.55 3.28
N ARG A 71 7.27 -3.75 2.69
CA ARG A 71 6.09 -4.26 1.96
C ARG A 71 4.84 -4.30 2.85
N LEU A 72 4.97 -4.86 4.04
CA LEU A 72 3.84 -5.00 4.97
C LEU A 72 3.28 -3.62 5.35
N VAL A 73 4.15 -2.69 5.70
CA VAL A 73 3.77 -1.34 6.12
C VAL A 73 3.20 -0.55 4.95
N ALA A 74 3.77 -0.68 3.75
CA ALA A 74 3.26 -0.04 2.54
C ALA A 74 1.85 -0.51 2.17
N HIS A 75 1.59 -1.82 2.23
CA HIS A 75 0.23 -2.36 2.02
C HIS A 75 -0.77 -1.79 3.03
N ARG A 76 -0.37 -1.69 4.31
CA ARG A 76 -1.21 -1.10 5.35
C ARG A 76 -1.43 0.39 5.16
N GLN A 77 -0.40 1.13 4.76
CA GLN A 77 -0.50 2.55 4.49
C GLN A 77 -1.41 2.83 3.30
N LEU A 78 -1.35 2.01 2.25
CA LEU A 78 -2.29 2.10 1.13
C LEU A 78 -3.76 1.92 1.59
N ALA A 79 -4.02 0.89 2.41
CA ALA A 79 -5.33 0.65 2.98
C ALA A 79 -5.79 1.83 3.86
N ARG A 80 -4.94 2.29 4.78
CA ARG A 80 -5.23 3.42 5.65
C ARG A 80 -5.45 4.72 4.87
N TRP A 81 -4.69 4.93 3.81
CA TRP A 81 -4.83 6.13 2.98
C TRP A 81 -6.18 6.16 2.27
N CYS A 82 -6.63 5.04 1.68
CA CYS A 82 -7.88 5.00 0.91
C CYS A 82 -9.13 4.82 1.78
N TRP A 83 -9.06 4.08 2.88
CA TRP A 83 -10.21 3.80 3.76
C TRP A 83 -10.26 4.64 5.04
N GLU A 84 -9.20 5.40 5.34
CA GLU A 84 -9.03 6.21 6.55
C GLU A 84 -9.00 5.35 7.82
N TYR A 85 -10.17 4.93 8.31
CA TYR A 85 -10.33 4.08 9.49
C TYR A 85 -10.74 2.67 9.09
N LEU A 86 -9.96 1.68 9.53
CA LEU A 86 -10.23 0.25 9.37
C LEU A 86 -10.18 -0.41 10.74
N GLY A 87 -11.19 -1.24 11.04
CA GLY A 87 -11.19 -2.06 12.24
C GLY A 87 -10.06 -3.10 12.23
N ARG A 88 -9.62 -3.55 13.40
CA ARG A 88 -8.45 -4.42 13.61
C ARG A 88 -8.43 -5.68 12.74
N HIS A 89 -9.60 -6.23 12.42
CA HIS A 89 -9.76 -7.49 11.68
C HIS A 89 -10.41 -7.31 10.30
N VAL A 90 -10.49 -6.07 9.79
CA VAL A 90 -11.09 -5.78 8.48
C VAL A 90 -10.01 -5.82 7.41
N GLY A 91 -10.01 -6.90 6.62
CA GLY A 91 -9.22 -6.98 5.39
C GLY A 91 -9.93 -6.27 4.24
N VAL A 92 -9.18 -5.51 3.44
CA VAL A 92 -9.69 -4.87 2.22
C VAL A 92 -8.89 -5.32 1.00
N PRO A 93 -9.53 -5.49 -0.18
CA PRO A 93 -8.81 -5.81 -1.40
C PRO A 93 -7.96 -4.60 -1.81
N LEU A 94 -6.65 -4.82 -1.93
CA LEU A 94 -5.74 -3.80 -2.46
C LEU A 94 -5.63 -3.92 -3.99
N PRO A 95 -5.56 -2.80 -4.71
CA PRO A 95 -5.37 -2.82 -6.16
C PRO A 95 -4.08 -3.55 -6.58
N SER A 96 -4.19 -4.41 -7.58
CA SER A 96 -3.08 -5.20 -8.11
C SER A 96 -1.93 -4.30 -8.62
N CYS A 97 -2.26 -3.20 -9.30
CA CYS A 97 -1.28 -2.23 -9.77
C CYS A 97 -0.40 -1.66 -8.64
N ALA A 98 -1.02 -1.33 -7.50
CA ALA A 98 -0.32 -0.82 -6.34
C ALA A 98 0.53 -1.90 -5.66
N VAL A 99 -0.01 -3.11 -5.49
CA VAL A 99 0.70 -4.26 -4.92
C VAL A 99 1.94 -4.60 -5.74
N VAL A 100 1.82 -4.64 -7.08
CA VAL A 100 2.97 -4.88 -7.97
C VAL A 100 4.03 -3.80 -7.80
N LYS A 101 3.64 -2.52 -7.77
CA LYS A 101 4.58 -1.42 -7.62
C LYS A 101 5.32 -1.44 -6.27
N ILE A 102 4.62 -1.78 -5.19
CA ILE A 102 5.21 -1.94 -3.85
C ILE A 102 6.19 -3.12 -3.83
N ARG A 103 5.84 -4.27 -4.42
CA ARG A 103 6.73 -5.44 -4.51
C ARG A 103 7.99 -5.16 -5.34
N GLN A 104 7.89 -4.34 -6.37
CA GLN A 104 9.05 -3.89 -7.16
C GLN A 104 9.96 -2.97 -6.36
N ALA A 105 9.40 -2.06 -5.56
CA ALA A 105 10.19 -1.14 -4.74
C ALA A 105 10.88 -1.82 -3.54
N PHE A 106 10.26 -2.90 -3.02
CA PHE A 106 10.75 -3.66 -1.88
C PHE A 106 10.73 -5.15 -2.23
N PRO A 107 11.75 -5.68 -2.91
CA PRO A 107 11.80 -7.08 -3.35
C PRO A 107 11.95 -8.05 -2.17
N SER A 108 11.38 -9.26 -2.27
CA SER A 108 11.63 -10.28 -1.24
C SER A 108 12.94 -10.98 -1.55
N ALA A 109 13.67 -11.40 -0.51
CA ALA A 109 14.89 -12.20 -0.69
C ALA A 109 14.62 -13.49 -1.50
N SER A 110 13.36 -13.95 -1.55
CA SER A 110 12.91 -15.16 -2.26
C SER A 110 12.59 -14.94 -3.75
N ASN A 111 12.59 -13.71 -4.26
CA ASN A 111 12.34 -13.41 -5.69
C ASN A 111 13.64 -13.05 -6.44
N LYS A 112 14.73 -13.77 -6.14
CA LYS A 112 15.83 -13.93 -7.10
C LYS A 112 15.46 -15.13 -7.97
N ASN A 113 15.15 -14.88 -9.25
CA ASN A 113 14.85 -15.87 -10.30
C ASN A 113 13.38 -16.30 -10.40
N THR A 114 12.63 -15.64 -11.28
CA THR A 114 11.86 -16.34 -12.32
C THR A 114 11.61 -15.38 -13.48
#